data_AF-A0A6N7QSZ6-F1
#
_entry.id   AF-A0A6N7QSZ6-F1
#
_cell.length_a   1.000
_cell.length_b   1.000
_cell.length_c   1.000
_cell.angle_alpha   90.00
_cell.angle_beta   90.00
_cell.angle_gamma   90.00
#
_symmetry.space_group_name_H-M   'P 1'
#
loop_
_entity.id
_entity.type
_entity.pdbx_description
1 polymer ?
#
loop_
_entity_poly.entity_id
_entity_poly.type
_entity_poly.pdbx_seq_one_letter_code
_entity_poly.pdbx_strand_id
1 'polypeptide(L)' 'MAFYIYHCDAPGCDMDYAVIEKPLSCPYCDAGALVDEPVSIISNYKVEKLKEE' A
#
# COMPACT_ATOMS: atom_id res chain seq x y z
N MET A 1 9.21 -9.81 7.09
CA MET A 1 7.89 -9.25 6.76
C MET A 1 8.11 -8.23 5.65
N ALA A 2 7.33 -8.30 4.58
CA ALA A 2 7.46 -7.42 3.42
C ALA A 2 6.27 -6.46 3.38
N PHE A 3 6.51 -5.22 2.96
CA PHE A 3 5.44 -4.31 2.56
C PHE A 3 5.39 -4.24 1.04
N TYR A 4 4.18 -4.32 0.52
CA TYR A 4 3.87 -4.13 -0.88
C TYR A 4 3.29 -2.74 -1.03
N ILE A 5 3.88 -1.95 -1.93
CA ILE A 5 3.35 -0.65 -2.30
C ILE A 5 2.49 -0.84 -3.53
N TYR A 6 1.20 -0.51 -3.43
CA TYR A 6 0.28 -0.49 -4.55
C TYR A 6 -0.08 0.95 -4.87
N HIS A 7 -0.34 1.20 -6.15
CA HIS A 7 -0.84 2.47 -6.63
C HIS A 7 -2.34 2.34 -6.90
N CYS A 8 -3.14 3.31 -6.45
CA CYS A 8 -4.53 3.38 -6.81
C CYS A 8 -4.68 4.18 -8.10
N ASP A 9 -5.22 3.56 -9.17
CA ASP A 9 -5.45 4.21 -10.46
C ASP A 9 -6.95 4.49 -10.63
N ALA A 10 -7.48 5.29 -9.72
CA ALA A 10 -8.88 5.66 -9.71
C ALA A 10 -9.05 7.14 -10.02
N PRO A 11 -10.06 7.53 -10.82
CA PRO A 11 -10.28 8.94 -11.15
C PRO A 11 -10.58 9.75 -9.88
N GLY A 12 -9.65 10.64 -9.51
CA GLY A 12 -9.72 11.44 -8.28
C GLY A 12 -9.06 10.80 -7.05
N CYS A 13 -8.46 9.62 -7.19
CA CYS A 13 -7.69 8.94 -6.16
C CYS A 13 -6.45 8.31 -6.82
N ASP A 14 -5.42 9.14 -6.94
CA ASP A 14 -4.11 8.85 -7.54
C ASP A 14 -3.08 8.86 -6.40
N MET A 15 -2.96 7.73 -5.69
CA MET A 15 -2.12 7.66 -4.50
C MET A 15 -1.49 6.28 -4.27
N ASP A 16 -0.27 6.31 -3.74
CA ASP A 16 0.47 5.13 -3.30
C ASP A 16 0.11 4.76 -1.86
N TYR A 17 0.02 3.46 -1.60
CA TYR A 17 -0.21 2.96 -0.24
C TYR A 17 0.50 1.64 0.03
N ALA A 18 0.86 1.44 1.30
CA ALA A 18 1.60 0.27 1.76
C ALA A 18 0.67 -0.74 2.44
N VAL A 19 0.81 -2.00 2.08
CA VAL A 19 0.06 -3.13 2.66
C VAL A 19 0.98 -4.31 2.92
N ILE A 20 0.62 -5.13 3.90
CA ILE A 20 1.37 -6.35 4.24
C ILE A 20 0.86 -7.58 3.48
N GLU A 21 -0.30 -7.50 2.84
CA GLU A 21 -0.96 -8.55 2.05
C GLU A 21 -1.65 -7.92 0.82
N LYS A 22 -1.84 -8.69 -0.27
CA LYS A 22 -2.45 -8.18 -1.52
C LYS A 22 -3.89 -7.73 -1.24
N PRO A 23 -4.20 -6.43 -1.40
CA PRO A 23 -5.54 -5.89 -1.20
C PRO A 23 -6.38 -6.11 -2.45
N LEU A 24 -7.70 -6.29 -2.28
CA LEU A 24 -8.65 -6.43 -3.39
C LEU A 24 -9.19 -5.07 -3.89
N SER A 25 -9.02 -4.00 -3.11
CA SER A 25 -9.49 -2.64 -3.42
C SER A 25 -8.59 -1.56 -2.80
N CYS A 26 -8.62 -0.35 -3.36
CA CYS A 26 -7.95 0.78 -2.73
C CYS A 26 -8.61 1.08 -1.38
N PRO A 27 -7.85 1.19 -0.26
CA PRO A 27 -8.46 1.43 1.04
C PRO A 27 -8.94 2.87 1.24
N TYR A 28 -8.43 3.82 0.44
CA TYR A 28 -8.72 5.25 0.59
C TYR A 28 -9.84 5.76 -0.31
N CYS A 29 -10.25 4.96 -1.28
CA CYS A 29 -11.26 5.32 -2.25
C CYS A 29 -11.98 4.06 -2.68
N ASP A 30 -13.29 4.17 -2.92
CA ASP A 30 -14.19 3.05 -3.21
C ASP A 30 -14.02 2.51 -4.64
N ALA A 31 -12.77 2.52 -5.11
CA ALA A 31 -12.38 2.16 -6.45
C ALA A 31 -11.74 0.78 -6.46
N GLY A 32 -12.29 -0.10 -7.28
CA GLY A 32 -11.71 -1.41 -7.59
C GLY A 32 -10.52 -1.35 -8.55
N ALA A 33 -10.05 -0.15 -8.91
CA ALA A 33 -8.93 0.05 -9.82
C ALA A 33 -7.59 -0.03 -9.07
N LEU A 34 -7.23 -1.26 -8.72
CA LEU A 34 -5.87 -1.59 -8.30
C LEU A 34 -5.10 -2.14 -9.49
N VAL A 35 -3.85 -1.70 -9.63
CA VAL A 35 -2.89 -2.45 -10.43
C VAL A 35 -2.67 -3.83 -9.81
N ASP A 36 -2.71 -4.87 -10.65
CA ASP A 36 -2.62 -6.27 -10.21
C ASP A 36 -1.26 -6.62 -9.57
N GLU A 37 -0.23 -5.81 -9.86
CA GLU A 37 1.14 -5.94 -9.39
C GLU A 37 1.54 -4.72 -8.53
N PRO A 38 2.27 -4.94 -7.42
CA PRO A 38 2.76 -3.85 -6.58
C PRO A 38 3.81 -3.03 -7.34
N VAL A 39 3.70 -1.70 -7.26
CA VAL A 39 4.71 -0.78 -7.82
C VAL A 39 6.05 -0.88 -7.09
N SER A 40 6.06 -1.31 -5.83
CA SER A 40 7.30 -1.55 -5.09
C SER A 40 7.13 -2.61 -4.01
N ILE A 41 8.23 -3.30 -3.67
CA ILE A 41 8.27 -4.30 -2.59
C ILE A 41 9.40 -3.93 -1.64
N ILE A 42 9.06 -3.61 -0.40
CA ILE A 42 10.00 -3.33 0.67
C ILE A 42 10.16 -4.59 1.50
N SER A 43 11.26 -5.31 1.27
CA SER A 43 11.66 -6.47 2.08
C SER A 43 12.77 -6.04 3.04
N ASN A 44 12.65 -6.39 4.33
CA ASN A 44 13.52 -6.00 5.47
C ASN A 44 13.15 -4.74 6.25
N TYR A 45 11.87 -4.42 6.41
CA TYR A 45 11.50 -3.42 7.42
C TYR A 45 11.69 -3.98 8.84
N LYS A 46 12.40 -3.24 9.70
CA LYS A 46 12.40 -3.46 11.15
C LYS A 46 11.40 -2.49 11.76
N VAL A 47 10.38 -3.01 12.47
CA VAL A 47 9.51 -2.16 13.29
C VAL A 47 10.34 -1.70 14.48
N GLU A 48 10.85 -0.47 14.44
CA GLU A 48 11.27 0.20 15.66
C GLU A 48 10.03 0.93 16.19
N LYS A 49 9.53 0.49 17.36
CA LYS A 49 8.48 1.24 18.07
C LYS A 49 9.04 2.63 18.36
N LEU A 50 8.54 3.65 17.64
CA LEU A 50 8.75 5.03 18.02
C LEU A 50 8.14 5.18 19.41
N LYS A 51 8.99 5.37 20.43
CA LYS A 51 8.52 5.87 21.73
C LYS A 51 7.98 7.27 21.46
N GLU A 52 6.69 7.47 21.68
CA GLU A 52 6.13 8.79 21.89
C GLU A 52 6.83 9.38 23.13
N GLU A 53 7.63 10.44 22.93
CA GLU A 53 8.17 11.31 23.98
C GLU A 53 7.20 12.48 24.24
#